data_AF-A0A7Z7NJK0-F1
#
_entry.id   AF-A0A7Z7NJK0-F1
#
_cell.length_a   1.000
_cell.length_b   1.000
_cell.length_c   1.000
_cell.angle_alpha   90.00
_cell.angle_beta   90.00
_cell.angle_gamma   90.00
#
_symmetry.space_group_name_H-M   'P 1'
#
loop_
_entity.id
_entity.type
_entity.pdbx_description
1 polymer ?
#
loop_
_entity_poly.entity_id
_entity_poly.type
_entity_poly.pdbx_seq_one_letter_code
_entity_poly.pdbx_strand_id
1 'polypeptide(L)'
;MNTSPLTLATMRAVLLQGAALDRFSLLLLAAAIGLLGVTQAPPLMQLSYAISVLAGVVQRYWAFRVGLDADLLAASIAHLECCGGSEQEAAHRLDAAMHAIGLLAKLPPARDWASRWAGMRRLLRWQLASVVVQLLSVAAALALRISR
;
A
#
# COMPACT_ATOMS: atom_id res chain seq x y z
N MET A 1 -11.04 -19.58 13.12
CA MET A 1 -11.65 -18.39 13.75
C MET A 1 -12.80 -17.97 12.84
N ASN A 2 -14.03 -17.89 13.33
CA ASN A 2 -15.17 -17.40 12.54
C ASN A 2 -15.00 -15.88 12.37
N THR A 3 -14.63 -15.43 11.18
CA THR A 3 -14.33 -14.02 10.90
C THR A 3 -15.60 -13.29 10.49
N SER A 4 -16.42 -12.90 11.48
CA SER A 4 -17.65 -12.11 11.31
C SER A 4 -17.51 -11.05 10.19
N PRO A 5 -18.57 -10.75 9.42
CA PRO A 5 -18.54 -9.67 8.41
C PRO A 5 -18.04 -8.33 8.97
N LEU A 6 -18.24 -8.08 10.27
CA LEU A 6 -17.63 -6.95 10.98
C LEU A 6 -16.09 -6.99 11.00
N THR A 7 -15.48 -8.17 11.11
CA THR A 7 -14.03 -8.36 11.02
C THR A 7 -13.50 -8.05 9.62
N LEU A 8 -14.20 -8.43 8.55
CA LEU A 8 -13.81 -8.06 7.19
C LEU A 8 -13.97 -6.56 6.95
N ALA A 9 -15.05 -5.95 7.44
CA ALA A 9 -15.28 -4.51 7.35
C ALA A 9 -14.21 -3.70 8.10
N THR A 10 -13.75 -4.17 9.26
CA THR A 10 -12.67 -3.54 10.02
C THR A 10 -11.32 -3.68 9.30
N MET A 11 -11.02 -4.84 8.71
CA MET A 11 -9.83 -5.00 7.85
C MET A 11 -9.84 -4.00 6.68
N ARG A 12 -10.97 -3.85 5.99
CA ARG A 12 -11.14 -2.86 4.92
C ARG A 12 -10.92 -1.43 5.41
N ALA A 13 -11.52 -1.06 6.55
CA ALA A 13 -11.37 0.29 7.11
C ALA A 13 -9.90 0.63 7.41
N VAL A 14 -9.12 -0.33 7.91
CA VAL A 14 -7.67 -0.16 8.15
C VAL A 14 -6.91 0.05 6.84
N LEU A 15 -7.22 -0.67 5.77
CA LEU A 15 -6.56 -0.47 4.47
C LEU A 15 -6.88 0.90 3.87
N LEU A 16 -8.11 1.39 4.04
CA LEU A 16 -8.52 2.73 3.57
C LEU A 16 -7.78 3.86 4.28
N GLN A 17 -7.27 3.66 5.51
CA GLN A 17 -6.42 4.65 6.17
C GLN A 17 -5.12 4.91 5.39
N GLY A 18 -4.65 3.93 4.60
CA GLY A 18 -3.51 4.09 3.70
C GLY A 18 -3.71 5.18 2.64
N ALA A 19 -4.93 5.59 2.33
CA ALA A 19 -5.20 6.67 1.36
C ALA A 19 -4.82 8.07 1.88
N ALA A 20 -4.83 8.30 3.20
CA ALA A 20 -4.31 9.54 3.78
C ALA A 20 -2.78 9.59 3.64
N LEU A 21 -2.13 8.45 3.89
CA LEU A 21 -0.68 8.30 3.77
C LEU A 21 -0.20 8.46 2.32
N ASP A 22 -0.98 7.96 1.35
CA ASP A 22 -0.75 8.14 -0.08
C ASP A 22 -0.78 9.61 -0.51
N ARG A 23 -1.80 10.38 -0.09
CA ARG A 23 -1.86 11.82 -0.37
C ARG A 23 -0.66 12.57 0.20
N PHE A 24 -0.25 12.24 1.41
CA PHE A 24 0.94 12.84 2.03
C PHE A 24 2.23 12.50 1.26
N SER A 25 2.40 11.24 0.87
CA SER A 25 3.56 10.80 0.08
C SER A 25 3.62 11.46 -1.30
N LEU A 26 2.48 11.71 -1.95
CA LEU A 26 2.41 12.46 -3.20
C LEU A 26 2.88 13.91 -3.05
N LEU A 27 2.50 14.58 -1.97
CA LEU A 27 2.98 15.94 -1.69
C LEU A 27 4.49 15.95 -1.46
N LEU A 28 5.01 14.99 -0.69
CA LEU A 28 6.45 14.82 -0.50
C LEU A 28 7.17 14.52 -1.82
N LEU A 29 6.57 13.71 -2.69
CA LEU A 29 7.14 13.34 -3.98
C LEU A 29 7.22 14.55 -4.90
N ALA A 30 6.13 15.32 -5.01
CA ALA A 30 6.10 16.55 -5.78
C ALA A 30 7.14 17.57 -5.26
N ALA A 31 7.26 17.72 -3.95
CA ALA A 31 8.28 18.56 -3.34
C ALA A 31 9.71 18.07 -3.66
N ALA A 32 9.97 16.76 -3.55
CA ALA A 32 11.27 16.18 -3.85
C ALA A 32 11.66 16.34 -5.33
N ILE A 33 10.71 16.16 -6.26
CA ILE A 33 10.93 16.40 -7.70
C ILE A 33 11.24 17.88 -7.96
N GLY A 34 10.46 18.80 -7.37
CA GLY A 34 10.70 20.23 -7.50
C GLY A 34 12.09 20.65 -6.98
N LEU A 35 12.50 20.07 -5.85
CA LEU A 35 13.83 20.30 -5.26
C LEU A 35 14.97 19.67 -6.07
N LEU A 36 14.74 18.50 -6.68
CA LEU A 36 15.72 17.87 -7.57
C LEU A 36 15.98 18.70 -8.84
N GLY A 37 14.97 19.42 -9.33
CA GLY A 37 15.10 20.36 -10.45
C GLY A 37 15.99 21.57 -10.16
N VAL A 38 16.39 21.79 -8.90
CA VAL A 38 17.28 22.90 -8.52
C VAL A 38 18.73 22.51 -8.82
N THR A 39 19.23 22.97 -9.97
CA THR A 39 20.56 22.60 -10.52
C THR A 39 21.75 23.07 -9.67
N GLN A 40 21.54 23.98 -8.72
CA GLN A 40 22.59 24.49 -7.82
C GLN A 40 22.75 23.68 -6.52
N ALA A 41 21.98 22.60 -6.35
CA ALA A 41 22.09 21.78 -5.15
C ALA A 41 23.40 20.94 -5.17
N PRO A 42 24.08 20.78 -4.02
CA PRO A 42 25.22 19.88 -3.89
C PRO A 42 24.88 18.43 -4.28
N PRO A 43 25.84 17.63 -4.80
CA PRO A 43 25.59 16.26 -5.26
C PRO A 43 24.96 15.35 -4.19
N LEU A 44 25.37 15.50 -2.93
CA LEU A 44 24.80 14.74 -1.81
C LEU A 44 23.31 15.07 -1.57
N MET A 45 22.92 16.34 -1.71
CA MET A 45 21.51 16.75 -1.59
C MET A 45 20.69 16.26 -2.77
N GLN A 46 21.22 16.33 -4.00
CA GLN A 46 20.57 15.77 -5.19
C GLN A 46 20.34 14.25 -5.04
N LEU A 47 21.32 13.52 -4.51
CA LEU A 47 21.18 12.10 -4.22
C LEU A 47 20.07 11.82 -3.20
N SER A 48 20.00 12.60 -2.11
CA SER A 48 18.91 12.48 -1.13
C SER A 48 17.52 12.74 -1.74
N TYR A 49 17.40 13.74 -2.62
CA TYR A 49 16.15 13.99 -3.34
C TYR A 49 15.81 12.84 -4.31
N ALA A 50 16.78 12.30 -5.03
CA ALA A 50 16.57 11.16 -5.93
C ALA A 50 16.10 9.90 -5.16
N ILE A 51 16.69 9.61 -3.99
CA ILE A 51 16.24 8.51 -3.12
C ILE A 51 14.81 8.77 -2.62
N SER A 52 14.50 10.01 -2.24
CA SER A 52 13.14 10.41 -1.85
C SER A 52 12.12 10.18 -2.97
N VAL A 53 12.46 10.56 -4.20
CA VAL A 53 11.62 10.34 -5.38
C VAL A 53 11.38 8.85 -5.62
N LEU A 54 12.43 8.03 -5.61
CA LEU A 54 12.31 6.58 -5.77
C LEU A 54 11.44 5.96 -4.68
N ALA A 55 11.64 6.37 -3.42
CA ALA A 55 10.82 5.91 -2.30
C ALA A 55 9.34 6.29 -2.47
N GLY A 56 9.04 7.49 -2.97
CA GLY A 56 7.67 7.92 -3.28
C GLY A 56 7.03 7.10 -4.41
N VAL A 57 7.78 6.73 -5.46
CA VAL A 57 7.28 5.85 -6.54
C VAL A 57 6.98 4.45 -6.00
N VAL A 58 7.89 3.89 -5.20
CA VAL A 58 7.69 2.58 -4.55
C VAL A 58 6.49 2.63 -3.60
N GLN A 59 6.34 3.71 -2.84
CA GLN A 59 5.18 3.94 -1.98
C GLN A 59 3.88 3.93 -2.80
N ARG A 60 3.86 4.59 -3.95
CA ARG A 60 2.68 4.69 -4.82
C ARG A 60 2.24 3.32 -5.32
N TYR A 61 3.19 2.47 -5.68
CA TYR A 61 2.92 1.09 -6.05
C TYR A 61 2.27 0.31 -4.89
N TRP A 62 2.78 0.45 -3.66
CA TRP A 62 2.19 -0.20 -2.50
C TRP A 62 0.79 0.34 -2.17
N ALA A 63 0.59 1.66 -2.26
CA ALA A 63 -0.71 2.30 -2.04
C ALA A 63 -1.78 1.79 -3.01
N PHE A 64 -1.42 1.67 -4.29
CA PHE A 64 -2.31 1.09 -5.30
C PHE A 64 -2.70 -0.35 -4.97
N ARG A 65 -1.73 -1.18 -4.56
CA ARG A 65 -1.99 -2.58 -4.17
C ARG A 65 -2.88 -2.69 -2.92
N VAL A 66 -2.67 -1.82 -1.93
CA VAL A 66 -3.50 -1.74 -0.73
C VAL A 66 -4.94 -1.33 -1.05
N GLY A 67 -5.13 -0.39 -1.98
CA GLY A 67 -6.47 0.02 -2.44
C GLY A 67 -7.21 -1.12 -3.13
N LEU A 68 -6.55 -1.83 -4.05
CA LEU A 68 -7.11 -3.01 -4.69
C LEU A 68 -7.55 -4.07 -3.66
N ASP A 69 -6.72 -4.35 -2.65
CA ASP A 69 -7.05 -5.31 -1.58
C ASP A 69 -8.30 -4.86 -0.77
N ALA A 70 -8.47 -3.55 -0.55
CA ALA A 70 -9.65 -3.01 0.13
C ALA A 70 -10.93 -3.16 -0.70
N ASP A 71 -10.84 -3.01 -2.02
CA ASP A 71 -11.96 -3.19 -2.94
C ASP A 71 -12.36 -4.66 -3.09
N LEU A 72 -11.38 -5.57 -3.13
CA LEU A 72 -11.63 -7.02 -3.13
C LEU A 72 -12.29 -7.49 -1.82
N LEU A 73 -11.89 -6.91 -0.67
CA LEU A 73 -12.58 -7.12 0.60
C LEU A 73 -14.03 -6.62 0.55
N ALA A 74 -14.28 -5.45 -0.04
CA ALA A 74 -15.65 -4.93 -0.20
C ALA A 74 -16.52 -5.86 -1.05
N ALA A 75 -15.99 -6.35 -2.18
CA ALA A 75 -16.68 -7.31 -3.03
C ALA A 75 -16.98 -8.63 -2.30
N SER A 76 -16.06 -9.10 -1.46
CA SER A 76 -16.24 -10.31 -0.65
C SER A 76 -17.35 -10.17 0.39
N ILE A 77 -17.42 -9.01 1.06
CA ILE A 77 -18.49 -8.68 2.02
C ILE A 77 -19.84 -8.65 1.31
N ALA A 78 -19.93 -7.96 0.17
CA ALA A 78 -21.17 -7.88 -0.61
C ALA A 78 -21.65 -9.26 -1.10
N HIS A 79 -20.72 -10.16 -1.48
CA HIS A 79 -21.07 -11.52 -1.86
C HIS A 79 -21.63 -12.35 -0.69
N LEU A 80 -21.02 -12.22 0.50
CA LEU A 80 -21.50 -12.88 1.72
C LEU A 80 -22.89 -12.40 2.12
N GLU A 81 -23.15 -11.10 2.01
CA GLU A 81 -24.45 -10.49 2.33
C GLU A 81 -25.55 -10.89 1.33
N CYS A 82 -25.23 -10.97 0.04
CA CYS A 82 -26.22 -11.22 -1.02
C CYS A 82 -26.53 -12.71 -1.23
N CYS A 83 -25.51 -13.57 -1.32
CA CYS A 83 -25.70 -14.96 -1.73
C CYS A 83 -25.91 -15.92 -0.56
N GLY A 84 -25.48 -15.55 0.65
CA GLY A 84 -25.44 -16.45 1.80
C GLY A 84 -24.47 -17.62 1.55
N GLY A 85 -23.46 -17.79 2.40
CA GLY A 85 -22.47 -18.84 2.20
C GLY A 85 -21.37 -18.83 3.25
N SER A 86 -20.46 -19.79 3.17
CA SER A 86 -19.28 -19.81 4.03
C SER A 86 -18.25 -18.79 3.55
N GLU A 87 -17.53 -18.17 4.50
CA GLU A 87 -16.46 -17.21 4.21
C GLU A 87 -15.33 -17.83 3.38
N GLN A 88 -15.04 -19.13 3.60
CA GLN A 88 -14.06 -19.87 2.82
C GLN A 88 -14.48 -20.00 1.34
N GLU A 89 -15.77 -20.21 1.06
CA GLU A 89 -16.28 -20.30 -0.31
C GLU A 89 -16.16 -18.96 -1.02
N ALA A 90 -16.55 -17.87 -0.35
CA ALA A 90 -16.40 -16.51 -0.88
C ALA A 90 -14.93 -16.18 -1.18
N ALA A 91 -14.01 -16.57 -0.28
CA ALA A 91 -12.60 -16.32 -0.47
C ALA A 91 -11.97 -17.21 -1.57
N HIS A 92 -12.44 -18.44 -1.72
CA HIS A 92 -11.99 -19.33 -2.79
C HIS A 92 -12.48 -18.85 -4.16
N ARG A 93 -13.73 -18.38 -4.25
CA ARG A 93 -14.27 -17.75 -5.46
C ARG A 93 -13.53 -16.47 -5.84
N LEU A 94 -13.14 -15.66 -4.86
CA LEU A 94 -12.30 -14.50 -5.08
C LEU A 94 -10.94 -14.89 -5.67
N ASP A 95 -10.24 -15.86 -5.05
CA ASP A 95 -8.95 -16.33 -5.54
C ASP A 95 -9.06 -16.93 -6.95
N ALA A 96 -10.14 -17.68 -7.23
CA ALA A 96 -10.43 -18.23 -8.55
C ALA A 96 -10.66 -17.12 -9.59
N ALA A 97 -11.40 -16.07 -9.25
CA ALA A 97 -11.60 -14.90 -10.12
C ALA A 97 -10.27 -14.17 -10.37
N MET A 98 -9.46 -13.94 -9.34
CA MET A 98 -8.14 -13.32 -9.44
C MET A 98 -7.18 -14.16 -10.31
N HIS A 99 -7.28 -15.48 -10.25
CA HIS A 99 -6.51 -16.38 -11.11
C HIS A 99 -7.00 -16.32 -12.56
N ALA A 100 -8.31 -16.33 -12.79
CA ALA A 100 -8.91 -16.27 -14.12
C ALA A 100 -8.54 -14.99 -14.88
N ILE A 101 -8.41 -13.86 -14.19
CA ILE A 101 -7.96 -12.59 -14.78
C ILE A 101 -6.42 -12.46 -14.85
N GLY A 102 -5.67 -13.50 -14.50
CA GLY A 102 -4.20 -13.53 -14.57
C GLY A 102 -3.49 -12.72 -13.48
N LEU A 103 -4.21 -12.21 -12.48
CA LEU A 103 -3.63 -11.43 -11.37
C LEU A 103 -2.88 -12.32 -10.37
N LEU A 104 -3.26 -13.60 -10.30
CA LEU A 104 -2.53 -14.65 -9.59
C LEU A 104 -1.89 -15.62 -10.59
N ALA A 105 -0.55 -15.71 -10.59
CA ALA A 105 0.19 -16.64 -11.44
C ALA A 105 -0.05 -18.12 -11.06
N LYS A 106 -0.41 -18.40 -9.81
CA LYS A 106 -0.79 -19.73 -9.31
C LYS A 106 -1.95 -19.57 -8.35
N LEU A 107 -2.92 -20.48 -8.44
CA LEU A 107 -4.01 -20.54 -7.48
C LEU A 107 -3.42 -20.92 -6.10
N PRO A 108 -3.53 -20.06 -5.08
CA PRO A 108 -3.01 -20.37 -3.75
C PRO A 108 -3.75 -21.58 -3.16
N PRO A 109 -3.09 -22.37 -2.29
CA PRO A 109 -3.81 -23.35 -1.48
C PRO A 109 -4.89 -22.65 -0.65
N ALA A 110 -5.91 -23.40 -0.23
CA ALA A 110 -6.98 -22.87 0.64
C ALA A 110 -6.36 -22.20 1.87
N ARG A 111 -6.49 -20.88 1.96
CA ARG A 111 -5.98 -20.05 3.05
C ARG A 111 -7.14 -19.43 3.80
N ASP A 112 -6.97 -19.27 5.10
CA ASP A 112 -7.92 -18.53 5.92
C ASP A 112 -7.74 -17.01 5.76
N TRP A 113 -8.79 -16.25 6.07
CA TRP A 113 -8.77 -14.78 6.08
C TRP A 113 -7.67 -14.19 6.94
N ALA A 114 -7.32 -14.83 8.07
CA ALA A 114 -6.21 -14.40 8.92
C ALA A 114 -4.85 -14.43 8.18
N SER A 115 -4.63 -15.42 7.32
CA SER A 115 -3.42 -15.52 6.50
C SER A 115 -3.40 -14.47 5.40
N ARG A 116 -4.54 -14.19 4.76
CA ARG A 116 -4.68 -13.12 3.75
C ARG A 116 -4.42 -11.74 4.38
N TRP A 117 -4.99 -11.51 5.57
CA TRP A 117 -4.79 -10.28 6.35
C TRP A 117 -3.33 -10.02 6.71
N ALA A 118 -2.55 -11.06 7.02
CA ALA A 118 -1.11 -10.90 7.27
C ALA A 118 -0.37 -10.35 6.03
N GLY A 119 -0.77 -10.78 4.83
CA GLY A 119 -0.27 -10.27 3.55
C GLY A 119 -0.65 -8.80 3.32
N MET A 120 -1.94 -8.48 3.47
CA MET A 120 -2.45 -7.10 3.32
C MET A 120 -1.76 -6.13 4.28
N ARG A 121 -1.59 -6.51 5.56
CA ARG A 121 -0.83 -5.72 6.54
C ARG A 121 0.64 -5.55 6.16
N ARG A 122 1.26 -6.55 5.52
CA ARG A 122 2.65 -6.43 5.07
C ARG A 122 2.77 -5.35 3.99
N LEU A 123 1.81 -5.26 3.07
CA LEU A 123 1.78 -4.19 2.06
C LEU A 123 1.63 -2.81 2.72
N LEU A 124 0.73 -2.67 3.69
CA LEU A 124 0.57 -1.43 4.45
C LEU A 124 1.86 -1.02 5.20
N ARG A 125 2.57 -1.99 5.79
CA ARG A 125 3.87 -1.73 6.43
C ARG A 125 4.93 -1.28 5.43
N TRP A 126 4.95 -1.87 4.23
CA TRP A 126 5.87 -1.43 3.18
C TRP A 126 5.52 -0.03 2.67
N GLN A 127 4.24 0.29 2.52
CA GLN A 127 3.79 1.64 2.19
C GLN A 127 4.28 2.66 3.24
N LEU A 128 4.13 2.34 4.53
CA LEU A 128 4.62 3.18 5.63
C LEU A 128 6.15 3.30 5.63
N ALA A 129 6.87 2.18 5.48
CA ALA A 129 8.32 2.18 5.42
C ALA A 129 8.83 3.07 4.26
N SER A 130 8.20 3.00 3.10
CA SER A 130 8.54 3.87 1.96
C SER A 130 8.32 5.35 2.27
N VAL A 131 7.22 5.73 2.95
CA VAL A 131 7.02 7.12 3.40
C VAL A 131 8.09 7.56 4.39
N VAL A 132 8.44 6.71 5.35
CA VAL A 132 9.49 7.01 6.33
C VAL A 132 10.83 7.25 5.62
N VAL A 133 11.21 6.38 4.68
CA VAL A 133 12.43 6.56 3.87
C VAL A 133 12.35 7.86 3.07
N GLN A 134 11.22 8.16 2.45
CA GLN A 134 11.01 9.38 1.68
C GLN A 134 11.20 10.63 2.55
N LEU A 135 10.62 10.63 3.75
CA LEU A 135 10.68 11.73 4.72
C LEU A 135 12.08 11.92 5.29
N LEU A 136 12.74 10.84 5.70
CA LEU A 136 14.13 10.88 6.19
C LEU A 136 15.09 11.39 5.11
N SER A 137 14.84 11.04 3.84
CA SER A 137 15.66 11.52 2.72
C SER A 137 15.51 13.04 2.51
N VAL A 138 14.28 13.57 2.60
CA VAL A 138 14.06 15.02 2.55
C VAL A 138 14.68 15.72 3.76
N ALA A 139 14.51 15.16 4.96
CA ALA A 139 15.07 15.71 6.19
C ALA A 139 16.60 15.74 6.17
N ALA A 140 17.25 14.69 5.66
CA ALA A 140 18.70 14.64 5.49
C ALA A 140 19.20 15.72 4.54
N ALA A 141 18.52 15.91 3.39
CA ALA A 141 18.85 16.97 2.45
C ALA A 141 18.72 18.37 3.09
N LEU A 142 17.69 18.57 3.92
CA LEU A 142 17.47 19.83 4.63
C LEU A 142 18.54 20.07 5.71
N ALA A 143 18.91 19.05 6.48
CA ALA A 143 19.98 19.13 7.47
C ALA A 143 21.31 19.51 6.81
N LEU A 144 21.65 18.86 5.68
CA LEU A 144 22.83 19.21 4.89
C LEU A 144 22.83 20.66 4.38
N ARG A 145 21.65 21.22 4.13
CA ARG A 145 21.50 22.63 3.72
C ARG A 145 21.74 23.59 4.88
N ILE A 146 21.31 23.24 6.11
CA ILE A 146 21.45 24.10 7.30
C ILE A 146 22.88 24.04 7.85
N SER A 147 23.58 22.92 7.70
CA SER A 147 24.96 22.74 8.16
C SER A 147 26.02 23.37 7.25
N ARG A 148 25.62 24.05 6.18
CA ARG A 148 26.49 24.78 5.24
C ARG A 148 26.25 26.28 5.38
#